data_AF-A0A2S8PLC4-F1
#
_entry.id   AF-A0A2S8PLC4-F1
#
_cell.length_a   1.000
_cell.length_b   1.000
_cell.length_c   1.000
_cell.angle_alpha   90.00
_cell.angle_beta   90.00
_cell.angle_gamma   90.00
#
_symmetry.space_group_name_H-M   'P 1'
#
loop_
_entity.id
_entity.type
_entity.pdbx_description
1 polymer ?
#
loop_
_entity_poly.entity_id
_entity_poly.type
_entity_poly.pdbx_seq_one_letter_code
_entity_poly.pdbx_strand_id
1 'polypeptide(L)'
;MPNYYAELDGEGKVFAVSELAGVVDSPLMIPITFEQYQDRRLLFTRFVEGKFQGTFARIEADKSAIAATGEDTLTARIIVNDWEGNVLDNYNEVIQVELNGVRQPVKAEKGVVNITVTSEEPGAFVLKTHGLDRNVELKVVVTDAG
;
A
#
# COMPACT_ATOMS: atom_id res chain seq x y z
N MET A 1 0.18 -22.69 25.13
CA MET A 1 -0.10 -21.37 24.53
C MET A 1 0.14 -21.50 23.05
N PRO A 2 -0.69 -20.91 22.19
CA PRO A 2 -0.41 -20.88 20.76
C PRO A 2 0.90 -20.17 20.46
N ASN A 3 1.62 -20.64 19.44
CA ASN A 3 2.78 -19.96 18.87
C ASN A 3 2.37 -19.34 17.54
N TYR A 4 2.72 -18.08 17.33
CA TYR A 4 2.41 -17.36 16.10
C TYR A 4 3.64 -17.29 15.21
N TYR A 5 3.44 -17.46 13.92
CA TYR A 5 4.52 -17.42 12.93
C TYR A 5 4.16 -16.56 11.72
N ALA A 6 5.15 -15.87 11.19
CA ALA A 6 5.15 -15.38 9.83
C ALA A 6 5.82 -16.43 8.93
N GLU A 7 5.14 -16.80 7.84
CA GLU A 7 5.62 -17.79 6.88
C GLU A 7 6.28 -17.07 5.71
N LEU A 8 7.56 -17.39 5.47
CA LEU A 8 8.36 -16.80 4.41
C LEU A 8 8.33 -17.68 3.15
N ASP A 9 8.25 -17.04 1.99
CA ASP A 9 8.50 -17.71 0.72
C ASP A 9 10.01 -17.88 0.48
N GLY A 10 10.37 -18.49 -0.66
CA GLY A 10 11.76 -18.72 -1.03
C GLY A 10 12.60 -17.44 -1.23
N GLU A 11 11.98 -16.26 -1.27
CA GLU A 11 12.62 -14.96 -1.39
C GLU A 11 12.65 -14.20 -0.04
N GLY A 12 12.20 -14.83 1.05
CA GLY A 12 12.15 -14.22 2.38
C GLY A 12 10.98 -13.25 2.59
N LYS A 13 9.96 -13.30 1.72
CA LYS A 13 8.75 -12.48 1.83
C LYS A 13 7.66 -13.21 2.60
N VAL A 14 6.99 -12.50 3.50
CA VAL A 14 5.86 -13.03 4.27
C VAL A 14 4.66 -13.23 3.35
N PHE A 15 4.25 -14.48 3.15
CA PHE A 15 3.07 -14.82 2.34
C PHE A 15 1.87 -15.27 3.19
N ALA A 16 2.11 -15.70 4.43
CA ALA A 16 1.07 -16.12 5.36
C ALA A 16 1.47 -15.84 6.82
N VAL A 17 0.47 -15.91 7.70
CA VAL A 17 0.66 -15.95 9.15
C VAL A 17 -0.13 -17.14 9.71
N SER A 18 0.43 -17.82 10.71
CA SER A 18 -0.18 -19.02 11.29
C SER A 18 -0.15 -19.04 12.81
N GLU A 19 -1.13 -19.75 13.38
CA GLU A 19 -1.23 -20.08 14.78
C GLU A 19 -1.03 -21.59 14.94
N LEU A 20 0.03 -22.00 15.62
CA LEU A 20 0.42 -23.40 15.74
C LEU A 20 0.52 -23.82 17.21
N ALA A 21 0.16 -25.07 17.50
CA ALA A 21 0.14 -25.60 18.86
C ALA A 21 1.54 -25.89 19.46
N GLY A 22 2.57 -25.96 18.61
CA GLY A 22 3.93 -26.34 19.00
C GLY A 22 4.99 -25.44 18.38
N VAL A 23 6.24 -25.60 18.84
CA VAL A 23 7.39 -24.89 18.28
C VAL A 23 7.77 -25.52 16.94
N VAL A 24 7.97 -24.69 15.92
CA VAL A 24 8.47 -25.12 14.61
C VAL A 24 9.92 -24.67 14.46
N ASP A 25 10.80 -25.61 14.11
CA ASP A 25 12.20 -25.35 13.75
C ASP A 25 12.32 -25.32 12.22
N SER A 26 12.18 -24.13 11.64
CA SER A 26 12.30 -23.90 10.21
C SER A 26 12.78 -22.48 9.95
N PRO A 27 13.73 -22.26 9.02
CA PRO A 27 14.19 -20.92 8.65
C PRO A 27 13.11 -20.10 7.92
N LEU A 28 12.03 -20.74 7.46
CA LEU A 28 10.90 -20.08 6.80
C LEU A 28 9.76 -19.74 7.77
N MET A 29 9.92 -20.05 9.06
CA MET A 29 8.91 -19.84 10.09
C MET A 29 9.47 -18.88 11.14
N ILE A 30 9.15 -17.60 11.01
CA ILE A 30 9.65 -16.57 11.91
C ILE A 30 8.67 -16.42 13.07
N PRO A 31 9.08 -16.64 14.34
CA PRO A 31 8.21 -16.38 15.49
C PRO A 31 7.81 -14.91 15.54
N ILE A 32 6.52 -14.66 15.79
CA ILE A 32 5.95 -13.31 15.91
C ILE A 32 5.09 -13.18 17.16
N THR A 33 4.79 -11.94 17.56
CA THR A 33 3.86 -11.68 18.67
C THR A 33 2.41 -11.84 18.22
N PHE A 34 1.48 -11.87 19.19
CA PHE A 34 0.05 -11.88 18.89
C PHE A 34 -0.39 -10.60 18.15
N GLU A 35 0.17 -9.45 18.52
CA GLU A 35 -0.11 -8.17 17.86
C GLU A 35 0.32 -8.20 16.39
N GLN A 36 1.51 -8.75 16.10
CA GLN A 36 2.00 -8.94 14.74
C GLN A 36 1.14 -9.94 13.95
N TYR A 37 0.67 -11.01 14.59
CA TYR A 37 -0.26 -11.97 13.98
C TYR A 37 -1.59 -11.32 13.56
N GLN A 38 -2.09 -10.37 14.36
CA GLN A 38 -3.31 -9.61 14.04
C GLN A 38 -3.07 -8.51 13.00
N ASP A 39 -1.83 -8.07 12.79
CA ASP A 39 -1.49 -7.00 11.87
C ASP A 39 -1.40 -7.50 10.42
N ARG A 40 -2.45 -7.24 9.65
CA ARG A 40 -2.50 -7.55 8.21
C ARG A 40 -1.44 -6.84 7.37
N ARG A 41 -0.72 -5.86 7.90
CA ARG A 41 0.39 -5.19 7.21
C ARG A 41 1.66 -6.04 7.18
N LEU A 42 1.77 -7.05 8.06
CA LEU A 42 2.89 -7.97 8.08
C LEU A 42 2.99 -8.79 6.78
N LEU A 43 1.86 -9.11 6.16
CA LEU A 43 1.83 -9.74 4.85
C LEU A 43 2.55 -8.88 3.82
N PHE A 44 3.32 -9.53 2.95
CA PHE A 44 4.14 -8.94 1.91
C PHE A 44 5.40 -8.18 2.38
N THR A 45 5.65 -8.09 3.70
CA THR A 45 6.95 -7.65 4.21
C THR A 45 8.04 -8.68 3.91
N ARG A 46 9.31 -8.28 3.97
CA ARG A 46 10.48 -9.16 3.91
C ARG A 46 11.11 -9.28 5.29
N PHE A 47 11.61 -10.46 5.62
CA PHE A 47 12.39 -10.64 6.84
C PHE A 47 13.90 -10.60 6.51
N VAL A 48 14.56 -9.51 6.90
CA VAL A 48 15.96 -9.23 6.58
C VAL A 48 16.68 -8.83 7.86
N GLU A 49 17.83 -9.46 8.13
CA GLU A 49 18.67 -9.18 9.31
C GLU A 49 17.91 -9.23 10.65
N GLY A 50 16.99 -10.18 10.77
CA GLY A 50 16.22 -10.39 12.01
C GLY A 50 15.05 -9.42 12.20
N LYS A 51 14.69 -8.62 11.17
CA LYS A 51 13.60 -7.64 11.22
C LYS A 51 12.70 -7.73 10.01
N PHE A 52 11.42 -7.46 10.21
CA PHE A 52 10.50 -7.22 9.10
C PHE A 52 10.78 -5.84 8.50
N GLN A 53 10.76 -5.78 7.18
CA GLN A 53 10.93 -4.58 6.38
C GLN A 53 9.89 -4.59 5.26
N GLY A 54 9.29 -3.46 4.97
CA GLY A 54 8.31 -3.37 3.90
C GLY A 54 7.83 -1.95 3.72
N THR A 55 7.40 -1.65 2.50
CA THR A 55 6.90 -0.35 2.08
C THR A 55 5.45 -0.50 1.61
N PHE A 56 4.56 0.30 2.18
CA PHE A 56 3.18 0.33 1.74
C PHE A 56 2.69 1.74 1.52
N ALA A 57 1.77 1.90 0.57
CA ALA A 57 1.10 3.17 0.35
C ALA A 57 -0.28 3.21 1.01
N ARG A 58 -0.64 4.40 1.47
CA ARG A 58 -2.00 4.83 1.77
C ARG A 58 -2.40 5.92 0.78
N ILE A 59 -3.64 5.94 0.32
CA ILE A 59 -4.18 7.07 -0.44
C ILE A 59 -5.23 7.78 0.41
N GLU A 60 -5.11 9.10 0.53
CA GLU A 60 -6.10 9.99 1.13
C GLU A 60 -6.58 10.95 0.04
N ALA A 61 -7.88 11.16 -0.10
CA ALA A 61 -8.43 12.15 -1.01
C ALA A 61 -9.15 13.25 -0.23
N ASP A 62 -9.11 14.48 -0.74
CA ASP A 62 -9.84 15.61 -0.20
C ASP A 62 -11.37 15.46 -0.31
N LYS A 63 -11.84 14.73 -1.33
CA LYS A 63 -13.24 14.34 -1.53
C LYS A 63 -13.36 13.00 -2.24
N SER A 64 -14.58 12.46 -2.28
CA SER A 64 -14.88 11.15 -2.87
C SER A 64 -15.42 11.21 -4.30
N ALA A 65 -15.85 12.39 -4.77
CA ALA A 65 -16.39 12.59 -6.10
C ALA A 65 -16.09 13.98 -6.66
N ILE A 66 -16.11 14.10 -7.99
CA ILE A 66 -16.00 15.37 -8.74
C ILE A 66 -17.08 15.44 -9.83
N ALA A 67 -17.45 16.65 -10.25
CA ALA A 67 -18.32 16.85 -11.41
C ALA A 67 -17.54 16.69 -12.74
N ALA A 68 -18.21 16.19 -13.77
CA ALA A 68 -17.68 15.98 -15.13
C ALA A 68 -17.54 17.30 -15.91
N THR A 69 -16.82 18.28 -15.36
CA THR A 69 -16.66 19.62 -15.97
C THR A 69 -15.26 19.88 -16.51
N GLY A 70 -14.28 19.01 -16.21
CA GLY A 70 -12.85 19.28 -16.46
C GLY A 70 -12.24 20.35 -15.55
N GLU A 71 -13.06 21.06 -14.78
CA GLU A 71 -12.63 22.09 -13.83
C GLU A 71 -12.68 21.60 -12.38
N ASP A 72 -13.61 20.70 -12.06
CA ASP A 72 -13.69 20.12 -10.72
C ASP A 72 -12.55 19.11 -10.53
N THR A 73 -11.77 19.30 -9.46
CA THR A 73 -10.55 18.53 -9.22
C THR A 73 -10.57 17.84 -7.87
N LEU A 74 -10.05 16.61 -7.82
CA LEU A 74 -9.80 15.85 -6.60
C LEU A 74 -8.29 15.78 -6.38
N THR A 75 -7.83 16.07 -5.17
CA THR A 75 -6.42 15.90 -4.79
C THR A 75 -6.26 14.62 -3.98
N ALA A 76 -5.58 13.64 -4.56
CA ALA A 76 -5.21 12.40 -3.90
C ALA A 76 -3.76 12.48 -3.39
N ARG A 77 -3.58 12.27 -2.10
CA ARG A 77 -2.29 12.18 -1.42
C ARG A 77 -1.92 10.72 -1.22
N ILE A 78 -0.89 10.27 -1.92
CA ILE A 78 -0.27 8.95 -1.72
C ILE A 78 0.84 9.13 -0.67
N ILE A 79 0.75 8.37 0.42
CA ILE A 79 1.68 8.42 1.55
C ILE A 79 2.36 7.07 1.64
N VAL A 80 3.68 7.06 1.48
CA VAL A 80 4.53 5.87 1.62
C VAL A 80 4.91 5.71 3.09
N ASN A 81 4.65 4.54 3.65
CA ASN A 81 4.97 4.21 5.03
C ASN A 81 5.81 2.92 5.09
N ASP A 82 6.56 2.78 6.17
CA ASP A 82 7.14 1.50 6.57
C ASP A 82 6.05 0.55 7.09
N TRP A 83 6.39 -0.72 7.30
CA TRP A 83 5.45 -1.74 7.78
C TRP A 83 4.82 -1.42 9.15
N GLU A 84 5.48 -0.61 9.97
CA GLU A 84 4.99 -0.16 11.29
C GLU A 84 3.96 0.97 11.17
N GLY A 85 3.93 1.67 10.02
CA GLY A 85 3.01 2.76 9.70
C GLY A 85 3.62 4.15 9.85
N ASN A 86 4.94 4.27 9.97
CA ASN A 86 5.62 5.55 9.96
C ASN A 86 5.86 6.00 8.51
N VAL A 87 5.70 7.29 8.25
CA VAL A 87 5.99 7.87 6.93
C VAL A 87 7.48 7.73 6.62
N LEU A 88 7.80 7.23 5.44
CA LEU A 88 9.17 7.12 4.94
C LEU A 88 9.59 8.42 4.26
N ASP A 89 10.07 9.39 5.04
CA ASP A 89 10.48 10.71 4.56
C ASP A 89 11.66 10.68 3.57
N ASN A 90 12.47 9.63 3.62
CA ASN A 90 13.63 9.41 2.77
C ASN A 90 13.37 8.43 1.62
N TYR A 91 12.10 8.05 1.37
CA TYR A 91 11.75 7.18 0.25
C TYR A 91 12.13 7.80 -1.09
N ASN A 92 12.98 7.13 -1.86
CA ASN A 92 13.61 7.66 -3.07
C ASN A 92 13.38 6.82 -4.33
N GLU A 93 12.59 5.74 -4.23
CA GLU A 93 12.25 4.89 -5.36
C GLU A 93 11.11 5.48 -6.20
N VAL A 94 10.99 4.99 -7.44
CA VAL A 94 9.93 5.43 -8.36
C VAL A 94 8.66 4.63 -8.09
N ILE A 95 7.56 5.34 -7.83
CA ILE A 95 6.21 4.75 -7.77
C ILE A 95 5.58 4.90 -9.14
N GLN A 96 4.94 3.86 -9.65
CA GLN A 96 4.10 4.01 -10.84
C GLN A 96 2.66 4.24 -10.40
N VAL A 97 2.08 5.35 -10.81
CA VAL A 97 0.68 5.66 -10.56
C VAL A 97 -0.11 5.37 -11.83
N GLU A 98 -1.14 4.54 -11.72
CA GLU A 98 -2.04 4.19 -12.81
C GLU A 98 -3.40 4.86 -12.60
N LEU A 99 -3.91 5.54 -13.62
CA LEU A 99 -5.28 6.03 -13.67
C LEU A 99 -5.88 5.65 -15.03
N ASN A 100 -6.98 4.88 -15.00
CA ASN A 100 -7.67 4.43 -16.21
C ASN A 100 -6.75 3.72 -17.23
N GLY A 101 -5.81 2.89 -16.74
CA GLY A 101 -4.84 2.18 -17.57
C GLY A 101 -3.63 3.00 -18.03
N VAL A 102 -3.61 4.32 -17.80
CA VAL A 102 -2.45 5.17 -18.07
C VAL A 102 -1.52 5.14 -16.86
N ARG A 103 -0.26 4.74 -17.06
CA ARG A 103 0.78 4.70 -16.02
C ARG A 103 1.72 5.88 -16.13
N GLN A 104 2.00 6.49 -14.99
CA GLN A 104 2.96 7.58 -14.87
C GLN A 104 3.95 7.31 -13.73
N PRO A 105 5.27 7.43 -13.98
CA PRO A 105 6.25 7.40 -12.91
C PRO A 105 6.17 8.69 -12.09
N VAL A 106 6.15 8.55 -10.77
CA VAL A 106 6.19 9.65 -9.81
C VAL A 106 7.28 9.41 -8.77
N LYS A 107 7.81 10.49 -8.21
CA LYS A 107 8.73 10.44 -7.07
C LYS A 107 8.04 11.06 -5.87
N ALA A 108 8.19 10.41 -4.72
CA ALA A 108 7.72 10.96 -3.46
C ALA A 108 8.65 12.09 -3.00
N GLU A 109 8.07 13.15 -2.48
CA GLU A 109 8.78 14.17 -1.71
C GLU A 109 8.40 13.96 -0.24
N LYS A 110 9.39 13.70 0.62
CA LYS A 110 9.17 13.39 2.04
C LYS A 110 8.14 12.27 2.26
N GLY A 111 8.23 11.22 1.45
CA GLY A 111 7.31 10.08 1.52
C GLY A 111 5.90 10.36 0.99
N VAL A 112 5.66 11.51 0.36
CA VAL A 112 4.34 11.93 -0.12
C VAL A 112 4.36 12.24 -1.62
N VAL A 113 3.32 11.80 -2.32
CA VAL A 113 2.99 12.21 -3.69
C VAL A 113 1.60 12.84 -3.68
N ASN A 114 1.45 14.00 -4.33
CA ASN A 114 0.13 14.59 -4.57
C ASN A 114 -0.24 14.41 -6.05
N ILE A 115 -1.42 13.85 -6.30
CA ILE A 115 -1.99 13.62 -7.62
C ILE A 115 -3.28 14.42 -7.72
N THR A 116 -3.41 15.22 -8.77
CA THR A 116 -4.66 15.91 -9.08
C THR A 116 -5.40 15.13 -10.17
N VAL A 117 -6.67 14.84 -9.93
CA VAL A 117 -7.55 14.13 -10.86
C VAL A 117 -8.69 15.06 -11.28
N THR A 118 -8.97 15.12 -12.57
CA THR A 118 -10.14 15.79 -13.15
C THR A 118 -10.65 15.00 -14.35
N SER A 119 -11.89 15.24 -14.76
CA SER A 119 -12.51 14.59 -15.92
C SER A 119 -13.63 15.45 -16.47
N GLU A 120 -13.80 15.41 -17.79
CA GLU A 120 -14.99 15.90 -18.51
C GLU A 120 -16.01 14.78 -18.74
N GLU A 121 -15.62 13.52 -18.51
CA GLU A 121 -16.48 12.36 -18.71
C GLU A 121 -16.93 11.77 -17.37
N PRO A 122 -18.24 11.54 -17.17
CA PRO A 122 -18.76 10.86 -15.98
C PRO A 122 -18.31 9.40 -15.97
N GLY A 123 -18.06 8.85 -14.79
CA GLY A 123 -17.58 7.48 -14.67
C GLY A 123 -16.93 7.15 -13.34
N ALA A 124 -16.51 5.89 -13.20
CA ALA A 124 -15.74 5.43 -12.06
C ALA A 124 -14.31 5.10 -12.51
N PHE A 125 -13.36 5.90 -12.04
CA PHE A 125 -11.95 5.70 -12.29
C PHE A 125 -11.28 5.05 -11.08
N VAL A 126 -10.19 4.33 -11.31
CA VAL A 126 -9.40 3.73 -10.24
C VAL A 126 -7.97 4.24 -10.34
N LEU A 127 -7.56 4.98 -9.32
CA LEU A 127 -6.18 5.39 -9.11
C LEU A 127 -5.45 4.27 -8.37
N LYS A 128 -4.37 3.73 -8.94
CA LYS A 128 -3.61 2.61 -8.36
C LYS A 128 -2.14 2.95 -8.25
N THR A 129 -1.46 2.40 -7.24
CA THR A 129 0.01 2.42 -7.17
C THR A 129 0.60 1.10 -7.65
N HIS A 130 1.84 1.14 -8.16
CA HIS A 130 2.68 -0.02 -8.42
C HIS A 130 4.12 0.27 -8.00
N GLY A 131 4.89 -0.79 -7.75
CA GLY A 131 6.29 -0.71 -7.35
C GLY A 131 6.53 -0.75 -5.84
N LEU A 132 5.47 -0.91 -5.04
CA LEU A 132 5.57 -1.07 -3.58
C LEU A 132 5.37 -2.54 -3.19
N ASP A 133 5.82 -2.91 -1.99
CA ASP A 133 5.56 -4.25 -1.43
C ASP A 133 4.05 -4.49 -1.30
N ARG A 134 3.32 -3.43 -0.94
CA ARG A 134 1.86 -3.38 -0.96
C ARG A 134 1.34 -2.14 -1.69
N ASN A 135 0.74 -2.39 -2.83
CA ASN A 135 0.03 -1.40 -3.63
C ASN A 135 -1.35 -1.10 -3.06
N VAL A 136 -1.88 0.05 -3.43
CA VAL A 136 -3.17 0.56 -2.96
C VAL A 136 -3.94 1.15 -4.12
N GLU A 137 -5.27 1.13 -4.00
CA GLU A 137 -6.17 1.73 -4.97
C GLU A 137 -7.17 2.67 -4.30
N LEU A 138 -7.57 3.70 -5.05
CA LEU A 138 -8.62 4.64 -4.70
C LEU A 138 -9.60 4.70 -5.86
N LYS A 139 -10.89 4.47 -5.57
CA LYS A 139 -11.97 4.72 -6.52
C LYS A 139 -12.30 6.21 -6.53
N VAL A 140 -12.25 6.82 -7.72
CA VAL A 140 -12.67 8.20 -7.98
C VAL A 140 -13.98 8.17 -8.75
N VAL A 141 -15.01 8.82 -8.22
CA VAL A 141 -16.32 8.91 -8.87
C VAL A 141 -16.45 10.27 -9.56
N VAL A 142 -16.78 10.26 -10.84
CA VAL A 142 -17.10 11.47 -11.60
C VAL A 142 -18.58 11.43 -11.92
N THR A 143 -19.31 12.42 -11.44
CA THR A 143 -20.75 12.54 -11.64
C THR A 143 -21.06 13.51 -12.77
N ASP A 144 -22.22 13.35 -13.41
CA ASP A 144 -22.70 14.32 -14.39
C ASP A 144 -22.67 15.75 -13.82
N ALA A 145 -22.34 16.72 -14.68
CA ALA A 145 -22.55 18.13 -14.37
C ALA A 145 -24.06 18.37 -14.37
N GLY A 146 -24.62 18.63 -13.17
CA GLY A 146 -26.04 18.96 -13.01
C GLY A 146 -26.44 20.29 -13.61
#